data_AF-A0A3E3HVT3-F1
#
_entry.id   AF-A0A3E3HVT3-F1
#
_cell.length_a   1.000
_cell.length_b   1.000
_cell.length_c   1.000
_cell.angle_alpha   90.00
_cell.angle_beta   90.00
_cell.angle_gamma   90.00
#
_symmetry.space_group_name_H-M   'P 1'
#
loop_
_entity.id
_entity.type
_entity.pdbx_description
1 polymer ?
#
loop_
_entity_poly.entity_id
_entity_poly.type
_entity_poly.pdbx_seq_one_letter_code
_entity_poly.pdbx_strand_id
1 'polypeptide(L)'
;MKNKMSVQTAIEKITYVTNDFPEEPFRILSENPQEAIPYLMEGIKKALTEQDRLDVNYQLHFYALFLLAEFGYQEAFPTVMELISIPANTLDTLLGGAITEGLDDCLYSLYNGDIDLLESYIIETQSNSYAKNAALRVYIQLYNDGEIQQQRLMDLFKKLIYAPVVEDDTFDTMVSAAVCDCRLFSMLPDVKYMYDYDRVDESYYGDYADCVDSIFNYGPYRERGLNKINSAADMLRNWAMFDQPTDSKSKKDATKKDFEKILHKMIASAQQPVKTEKIYPNDPCPYGSGKKYKKCCMNKAADKKEELTMAADRKKWLESYPEDPGCRIEGHIYLSDFYDREAIETDKLVYLALKHRAEFITMRETQEQKIKRRTYYLLKAFSRYVERCKAEDIRTFREYDDKYSIHYTSAEWLNYLIQLLEEQKLSAELKEVKSFCAGR
;
A
#
# COMPACT_ATOMS: atom_id res chain seq x y z
N MET A 1 -39.51 -22.26 -33.90
CA MET A 1 -38.23 -21.52 -33.87
C MET A 1 -38.35 -20.46 -32.79
N LYS A 2 -37.58 -20.54 -31.70
CA LYS A 2 -37.52 -19.41 -30.74
C LYS A 2 -36.90 -18.24 -31.51
N ASN A 3 -37.56 -17.08 -31.53
CA ASN A 3 -37.00 -15.86 -32.13
C ASN A 3 -35.64 -15.59 -31.43
N LYS A 4 -34.53 -15.71 -32.16
CA LYS A 4 -33.21 -15.34 -31.66
C LYS A 4 -33.21 -13.81 -31.52
N MET A 5 -32.90 -13.30 -30.34
CA MET A 5 -32.80 -11.86 -30.09
C MET A 5 -31.73 -11.25 -31.00
N SER A 6 -32.03 -10.10 -31.62
CA SER A 6 -31.06 -9.36 -32.45
C SER A 6 -30.14 -8.50 -31.58
N VAL A 7 -29.01 -8.05 -32.15
CA VAL A 7 -28.10 -7.09 -31.50
C VAL A 7 -28.84 -5.80 -31.13
N GLN A 8 -29.67 -5.26 -32.01
CA GLN A 8 -30.46 -4.06 -31.71
C GLN A 8 -31.39 -4.25 -30.51
N THR A 9 -32.11 -5.38 -30.42
CA THR A 9 -32.95 -5.68 -29.25
C THR A 9 -32.12 -5.91 -27.98
N ALA A 10 -30.90 -6.47 -28.10
CA ALA A 10 -29.99 -6.60 -26.97
C ALA A 10 -29.52 -5.23 -26.46
N ILE A 11 -29.16 -4.30 -27.36
CA ILE A 11 -28.81 -2.91 -27.02
C ILE A 11 -29.98 -2.25 -26.29
N GLU A 12 -31.20 -2.28 -26.84
CA GLU A 12 -32.39 -1.70 -26.21
C GLU A 12 -32.62 -2.19 -24.77
N LYS A 13 -32.30 -3.46 -24.50
CA LYS A 13 -32.44 -4.07 -23.18
C LYS A 13 -31.37 -3.67 -22.17
N ILE A 14 -30.21 -3.18 -22.61
CA ILE A 14 -29.15 -2.69 -21.74
C ILE A 14 -29.06 -1.16 -21.71
N THR A 15 -29.89 -0.46 -22.49
CA THR A 15 -29.86 1.00 -22.57
C THR A 15 -30.19 1.68 -21.24
N TYR A 16 -31.06 1.08 -20.44
CA TYR A 16 -31.50 1.60 -19.15
C TYR A 16 -31.23 0.61 -18.02
N VAL A 17 -31.17 1.12 -16.80
CA VAL A 17 -30.95 0.34 -15.58
C VAL A 17 -32.02 -0.74 -15.41
N THR A 18 -31.59 -1.92 -15.01
CA THR A 18 -32.43 -3.07 -14.69
C THR A 18 -32.01 -3.63 -13.33
N ASN A 19 -32.97 -4.16 -12.57
CA ASN A 19 -32.68 -4.78 -11.28
C ASN A 19 -31.87 -6.07 -11.44
N ASP A 20 -32.18 -6.87 -12.46
CA ASP A 20 -31.47 -8.10 -12.77
C ASP A 20 -30.33 -7.82 -13.76
N PHE A 21 -29.23 -8.56 -13.64
CA PHE A 21 -28.14 -8.53 -14.61
C PHE A 21 -28.64 -9.03 -15.99
N PRO A 22 -28.48 -8.26 -17.08
CA PRO A 22 -28.97 -8.62 -18.41
C PRO A 22 -28.06 -9.65 -19.12
N GLU A 23 -28.06 -10.88 -18.59
CA GLU A 23 -27.18 -11.99 -19.03
C GLU A 23 -27.33 -12.32 -20.53
N GLU A 24 -28.56 -12.49 -21.00
CA GLU A 24 -28.81 -12.87 -22.40
C GLU A 24 -28.48 -11.72 -23.38
N PRO A 25 -28.80 -10.44 -23.10
CA PRO A 25 -28.28 -9.31 -23.87
C PRO A 25 -26.76 -9.27 -23.96
N PHE A 26 -26.05 -9.38 -22.82
CA PHE A 26 -24.58 -9.39 -22.82
C PHE A 26 -24.02 -10.50 -23.71
N ARG A 27 -24.54 -11.73 -23.56
CA ARG A 27 -24.13 -12.88 -24.39
C ARG A 27 -24.31 -12.61 -25.89
N ILE A 28 -25.45 -12.04 -26.30
CA ILE A 28 -25.69 -11.72 -27.71
C ILE A 28 -24.72 -10.65 -28.21
N LEU A 29 -24.41 -9.64 -27.42
CA LEU A 29 -23.46 -8.58 -27.81
C LEU A 29 -22.03 -9.13 -27.94
N SER A 30 -21.58 -9.94 -26.97
CA SER A 30 -20.27 -10.60 -27.00
C SER A 30 -20.12 -11.60 -28.14
N GLU A 31 -21.19 -12.28 -28.56
CA GLU A 31 -21.18 -13.16 -29.73
C GLU A 31 -21.16 -12.38 -31.08
N ASN A 32 -21.46 -11.06 -31.08
CA ASN A 32 -21.62 -10.24 -32.30
C ASN A 32 -20.94 -8.86 -32.18
N PRO A 33 -19.63 -8.78 -31.86
CA PRO A 33 -18.96 -7.52 -31.52
C PRO A 33 -18.99 -6.49 -32.65
N GLN A 34 -18.77 -6.90 -33.90
CA GLN A 34 -18.73 -5.98 -35.04
C GLN A 34 -20.06 -5.24 -35.27
N GLU A 35 -21.18 -5.89 -34.99
CA GLU A 35 -22.50 -5.26 -35.10
C GLU A 35 -22.84 -4.42 -33.85
N ALA A 36 -22.32 -4.81 -32.68
CA ALA A 36 -22.56 -4.12 -31.41
C ALA A 36 -21.76 -2.81 -31.26
N ILE A 37 -20.49 -2.78 -31.71
CA ILE A 37 -19.54 -1.68 -31.51
C ILE A 37 -20.13 -0.29 -31.85
N PRO A 38 -20.79 -0.07 -33.00
CA PRO A 38 -21.34 1.25 -33.33
C PRO A 38 -22.33 1.78 -32.28
N TYR A 39 -23.20 0.92 -31.75
CA TYR A 39 -24.18 1.28 -30.73
C TYR A 39 -23.53 1.53 -29.37
N LEU A 40 -22.54 0.72 -29.00
CA LEU A 40 -21.79 0.90 -27.76
C LEU A 40 -21.00 2.21 -27.77
N MET A 41 -20.35 2.53 -28.90
CA MET A 41 -19.66 3.81 -29.09
C MET A 41 -20.62 5.00 -29.08
N GLU A 42 -21.83 4.87 -29.62
CA GLU A 42 -22.87 5.89 -29.50
C GLU A 42 -23.24 6.11 -28.03
N GLY A 43 -23.30 5.03 -27.24
CA GLY A 43 -23.53 5.09 -25.80
C GLY A 43 -22.52 5.97 -25.06
N ILE A 44 -21.23 5.72 -25.30
CA ILE A 44 -20.12 6.52 -24.74
C ILE A 44 -20.21 7.99 -25.19
N LYS A 45 -20.40 8.24 -26.48
CA LYS A 45 -20.48 9.60 -27.04
C LYS A 45 -21.68 10.39 -26.51
N LYS A 46 -22.82 9.72 -26.30
CA LYS A 46 -24.01 10.34 -25.70
C LYS A 46 -23.73 10.79 -24.27
N ALA A 47 -23.10 9.95 -23.45
CA ALA A 47 -22.71 10.33 -22.08
C ALA A 47 -21.73 11.51 -22.07
N LEU A 48 -20.75 11.52 -22.98
CA LEU A 48 -19.80 12.64 -23.13
C LEU A 48 -20.49 13.95 -23.56
N THR A 49 -21.52 13.86 -24.39
CA THR A 49 -22.27 15.03 -24.91
C THR A 49 -23.28 15.57 -23.90
N GLU A 50 -23.98 14.69 -23.20
CA GLU A 50 -25.08 15.06 -22.31
C GLU A 50 -24.63 15.36 -20.88
N GLN A 51 -23.59 14.65 -20.39
CA GLN A 51 -23.01 14.85 -19.06
C GLN A 51 -24.08 14.84 -17.98
N ASP A 52 -24.17 15.87 -17.13
CA ASP A 52 -25.15 15.99 -16.05
C ASP A 52 -26.62 15.98 -16.54
N ARG A 53 -26.85 16.14 -17.85
CA ARG A 53 -28.19 16.10 -18.46
C ARG A 53 -28.60 14.68 -18.91
N LEU A 54 -27.69 13.72 -18.83
CA LEU A 54 -27.98 12.33 -19.16
C LEU A 54 -29.07 11.82 -18.22
N ASP A 55 -30.04 11.08 -18.76
CA ASP A 55 -31.10 10.47 -17.95
C ASP A 55 -30.46 9.58 -16.88
N VAL A 56 -30.87 9.78 -15.62
CA VAL A 56 -30.37 9.01 -14.46
C VAL A 56 -30.59 7.51 -14.59
N ASN A 57 -31.57 7.07 -15.39
CA ASN A 57 -31.82 5.66 -15.65
C ASN A 57 -31.03 5.11 -16.83
N TYR A 58 -30.36 5.96 -17.62
CA TYR A 58 -29.59 5.53 -18.78
C TYR A 58 -28.28 4.87 -18.33
N GLN A 59 -28.00 3.69 -18.88
CA GLN A 59 -26.88 2.83 -18.46
C GLN A 59 -26.00 2.35 -19.61
N LEU A 60 -26.35 2.64 -20.87
CA LEU A 60 -25.63 2.09 -22.03
C LEU A 60 -24.14 2.45 -22.02
N HIS A 61 -23.78 3.68 -21.65
CA HIS A 61 -22.38 4.14 -21.61
C HIS A 61 -21.55 3.32 -20.63
N PHE A 62 -22.12 3.01 -19.47
CA PHE A 62 -21.47 2.20 -18.45
C PHE A 62 -21.23 0.78 -18.99
N TYR A 63 -22.24 0.10 -19.52
CA TYR A 63 -22.06 -1.25 -20.06
C TYR A 63 -21.17 -1.28 -21.31
N ALA A 64 -21.25 -0.24 -22.14
CA ALA A 64 -20.41 -0.08 -23.32
C ALA A 64 -18.93 -0.04 -22.95
N LEU A 65 -18.54 0.62 -21.85
CA LEU A 65 -17.14 0.65 -21.41
C LEU A 65 -16.57 -0.77 -21.22
N PHE A 66 -17.29 -1.62 -20.50
CA PHE A 66 -16.85 -3.00 -20.23
C PHE A 66 -16.93 -3.90 -21.45
N LEU A 67 -17.99 -3.79 -22.27
CA LEU A 67 -18.13 -4.61 -23.49
C LEU A 67 -17.09 -4.24 -24.55
N LEU A 68 -16.82 -2.94 -24.76
CA LEU A 68 -15.76 -2.51 -25.68
C LEU A 68 -14.38 -2.97 -25.20
N ALA A 69 -14.15 -2.96 -23.88
CA ALA A 69 -12.95 -3.49 -23.27
C ALA A 69 -12.83 -5.01 -23.45
N GLU A 70 -13.92 -5.77 -23.25
CA GLU A 70 -13.99 -7.21 -23.57
C GLU A 70 -13.62 -7.49 -25.04
N PHE A 71 -14.07 -6.62 -25.95
CA PHE A 71 -13.78 -6.76 -27.38
C PHE A 71 -12.36 -6.33 -27.75
N GLY A 72 -11.63 -5.67 -26.83
CA GLY A 72 -10.34 -5.07 -27.11
C GLY A 72 -10.39 -4.01 -28.21
N TYR A 73 -11.48 -3.24 -28.30
CA TYR A 73 -11.70 -2.27 -29.38
C TYR A 73 -10.88 -0.98 -29.15
N GLN A 74 -9.61 -1.03 -29.57
CA GLN A 74 -8.62 0.01 -29.28
C GLN A 74 -8.99 1.41 -29.81
N GLU A 75 -9.80 1.50 -30.86
CA GLU A 75 -10.29 2.78 -31.40
C GLU A 75 -11.20 3.54 -30.43
N ALA A 76 -11.74 2.88 -29.39
CA ALA A 76 -12.48 3.55 -28.32
C ALA A 76 -11.58 4.33 -27.36
N PHE A 77 -10.29 4.01 -27.27
CA PHE A 77 -9.40 4.55 -26.25
C PHE A 77 -9.41 6.08 -26.17
N PRO A 78 -9.24 6.84 -27.28
CA PRO A 78 -9.27 8.31 -27.20
C PRO A 78 -10.61 8.85 -26.68
N THR A 79 -11.74 8.27 -27.10
CA THR A 79 -13.07 8.70 -26.63
C THR A 79 -13.31 8.36 -25.16
N VAL A 80 -12.78 7.23 -24.68
CA VAL A 80 -12.83 6.89 -23.25
C VAL A 80 -11.92 7.81 -22.43
N MET A 81 -10.73 8.17 -22.95
CA MET A 81 -9.86 9.17 -22.32
C MET A 81 -10.56 10.54 -22.21
N GLU A 82 -11.30 10.96 -23.24
CA GLU A 82 -12.15 12.16 -23.18
C GLU A 82 -13.25 12.03 -22.12
N LEU A 83 -13.93 10.87 -22.03
CA LEU A 83 -14.96 10.61 -21.02
C LEU A 83 -14.42 10.75 -19.59
N ILE A 84 -13.26 10.18 -19.29
CA ILE A 84 -12.67 10.27 -17.93
C ILE A 84 -12.00 11.64 -17.65
N SER A 85 -11.93 12.51 -18.65
CA SER A 85 -11.40 13.87 -18.53
C SER A 85 -12.48 14.93 -18.25
N ILE A 86 -13.76 14.54 -18.19
CA ILE A 86 -14.85 15.45 -17.80
C ILE A 86 -14.75 15.82 -16.30
N PRO A 87 -15.49 16.84 -15.82
CA PRO A 87 -15.47 17.24 -14.42
C PRO A 87 -15.74 16.08 -13.44
N ALA A 88 -15.00 16.04 -12.33
CA ALA A 88 -15.00 14.92 -11.40
C ALA A 88 -16.40 14.51 -10.90
N ASN A 89 -17.22 15.48 -10.47
CA ASN A 89 -18.58 15.20 -9.98
C ASN A 89 -19.50 14.58 -11.05
N THR A 90 -19.34 15.01 -12.30
CA THR A 90 -20.05 14.45 -13.46
C THR A 90 -19.55 13.02 -13.71
N LEU A 91 -18.24 12.81 -13.69
CA LEU A 91 -17.65 11.48 -13.87
C LEU A 91 -18.13 10.49 -12.80
N ASP A 92 -18.15 10.91 -11.54
CA ASP A 92 -18.66 10.11 -10.42
C ASP A 92 -20.13 9.73 -10.62
N THR A 93 -20.94 10.64 -11.19
CA THR A 93 -22.34 10.35 -11.53
C THR A 93 -22.46 9.35 -12.68
N LEU A 94 -21.60 9.44 -13.70
CA LEU A 94 -21.68 8.61 -14.90
C LEU A 94 -21.12 7.20 -14.69
N LEU A 95 -20.01 7.05 -13.96
CA LEU A 95 -19.31 5.77 -13.79
C LEU A 95 -19.43 5.19 -12.38
N GLY A 96 -19.69 6.02 -11.36
CA GLY A 96 -19.81 5.59 -9.97
C GLY A 96 -18.63 4.73 -9.52
N GLY A 97 -18.94 3.60 -8.88
CA GLY A 97 -17.92 2.66 -8.38
C GLY A 97 -17.00 2.06 -9.44
N ALA A 98 -17.35 2.14 -10.74
CA ALA A 98 -16.47 1.64 -11.79
C ALA A 98 -15.14 2.40 -11.88
N ILE A 99 -15.10 3.66 -11.43
CA ILE A 99 -13.86 4.44 -11.40
C ILE A 99 -12.79 3.73 -10.56
N THR A 100 -13.18 3.09 -9.45
CA THR A 100 -12.26 2.40 -8.54
C THR A 100 -12.24 0.88 -8.70
N GLU A 101 -13.28 0.27 -9.28
CA GLU A 101 -13.47 -1.20 -9.30
C GLU A 101 -13.32 -1.84 -10.69
N GLY A 102 -13.02 -1.09 -11.75
CA GLY A 102 -12.74 -1.70 -13.06
C GLY A 102 -12.31 -0.79 -14.21
N LEU A 103 -12.23 0.54 -14.00
CA LEU A 103 -11.81 1.47 -15.03
C LEU A 103 -10.38 1.20 -15.53
N ASP A 104 -9.47 0.82 -14.65
CA ASP A 104 -8.10 0.43 -14.96
C ASP A 104 -8.01 -0.79 -15.90
N ASP A 105 -8.75 -1.87 -15.62
CA ASP A 105 -8.83 -3.04 -16.49
C ASP A 105 -9.46 -2.68 -17.84
N CYS A 106 -10.47 -1.79 -17.86
CA CYS A 106 -11.07 -1.29 -19.09
C CYS A 106 -10.06 -0.48 -19.92
N LEU A 107 -9.38 0.49 -19.31
CA LEU A 107 -8.38 1.33 -19.97
C LEU A 107 -7.22 0.49 -20.50
N TYR A 108 -6.73 -0.48 -19.72
CA TYR A 108 -5.67 -1.39 -20.16
C TYR A 108 -6.11 -2.27 -21.33
N SER A 109 -7.35 -2.78 -21.31
CA SER A 109 -7.91 -3.58 -22.41
C SER A 109 -8.10 -2.79 -23.70
N LEU A 110 -8.44 -1.50 -23.57
CA LEU A 110 -8.65 -0.58 -24.69
C LEU A 110 -7.36 0.08 -25.18
N TYR A 111 -6.26 0.01 -24.42
CA TYR A 111 -5.04 0.75 -24.72
C TYR A 111 -4.56 0.52 -26.15
N ASN A 112 -4.38 1.62 -26.89
CA ASN A 112 -4.08 1.62 -28.33
C ASN A 112 -2.61 1.94 -28.66
N GLY A 113 -1.74 2.07 -27.65
CA GLY A 113 -0.35 2.46 -27.82
C GLY A 113 -0.05 3.95 -27.72
N ASP A 114 -1.07 4.81 -27.56
CA ASP A 114 -0.89 6.25 -27.35
C ASP A 114 -0.48 6.56 -25.91
N ILE A 115 0.80 6.33 -25.63
CA ILE A 115 1.39 6.55 -24.31
C ILE A 115 1.40 8.03 -23.92
N ASP A 116 1.49 8.94 -24.89
CA ASP A 116 1.59 10.37 -24.61
C ASP A 116 0.23 10.93 -24.19
N LEU A 117 -0.88 10.43 -24.76
CA LEU A 117 -2.23 10.72 -24.27
C LEU A 117 -2.43 10.24 -22.83
N LEU A 118 -2.00 9.01 -22.53
CA LEU A 118 -2.09 8.44 -21.18
C LEU A 118 -1.26 9.25 -20.16
N GLU A 119 0.00 9.56 -20.49
CA GLU A 119 0.91 10.33 -19.64
C GLU A 119 0.38 11.76 -19.41
N SER A 120 -0.14 12.41 -20.45
CA SER A 120 -0.70 13.76 -20.35
C SER A 120 -1.91 13.82 -19.41
N TYR A 121 -2.78 12.81 -19.47
CA TYR A 121 -3.93 12.70 -18.57
C TYR A 121 -3.50 12.51 -17.11
N ILE A 122 -2.50 11.65 -16.85
CA ILE A 122 -1.99 11.40 -15.49
C ILE A 122 -1.39 12.67 -14.86
N ILE A 123 -0.75 13.52 -15.67
CA ILE A 123 -0.11 14.76 -15.18
C ILE A 123 -1.12 15.89 -14.98
N GLU A 124 -2.28 15.86 -15.65
CA GLU A 124 -3.31 16.91 -15.52
C GLU A 124 -3.80 17.06 -14.07
N THR A 125 -3.95 18.30 -13.63
CA THR A 125 -4.23 18.65 -12.21
C THR A 125 -5.71 18.70 -11.86
N GLN A 126 -6.59 18.84 -12.85
CA GLN A 126 -8.03 19.04 -12.63
C GLN A 126 -8.88 17.77 -12.77
N SER A 127 -8.26 16.63 -13.08
CA SER A 127 -8.95 15.35 -13.28
C SER A 127 -9.23 14.63 -11.96
N ASN A 128 -10.25 13.77 -11.96
CA ASN A 128 -10.63 12.95 -10.80
C ASN A 128 -9.47 12.06 -10.31
N SER A 129 -9.12 12.15 -9.03
CA SER A 129 -7.97 11.46 -8.41
C SER A 129 -8.00 9.94 -8.60
N TYR A 130 -9.18 9.31 -8.51
CA TYR A 130 -9.32 7.86 -8.71
C TYR A 130 -9.17 7.45 -10.18
N ALA A 131 -9.72 8.24 -11.10
CA ALA A 131 -9.55 8.00 -12.53
C ALA A 131 -8.09 8.20 -12.98
N LYS A 132 -7.40 9.20 -12.43
CA LYS A 132 -5.95 9.38 -12.60
C LYS A 132 -5.17 8.17 -12.09
N ASN A 133 -5.54 7.63 -10.93
CA ASN A 133 -4.91 6.42 -10.41
C ASN A 133 -5.17 5.20 -11.30
N ALA A 134 -6.38 5.05 -11.85
CA ALA A 134 -6.66 4.00 -12.83
C ALA A 134 -5.72 4.09 -14.05
N ALA A 135 -5.55 5.30 -14.60
CA ALA A 135 -4.60 5.55 -15.70
C ALA A 135 -3.13 5.29 -15.29
N LEU A 136 -2.72 5.71 -14.09
CA LEU A 136 -1.38 5.43 -13.55
C LEU A 136 -1.14 3.92 -13.41
N ARG A 137 -2.13 3.15 -12.97
CA ARG A 137 -2.04 1.68 -12.90
C ARG A 137 -1.88 1.05 -14.29
N VAL A 138 -2.53 1.59 -15.32
CA VAL A 138 -2.27 1.17 -16.72
C VAL A 138 -0.82 1.45 -17.10
N TYR A 139 -0.30 2.65 -16.80
CA TYR A 139 1.09 2.99 -17.09
C TYR A 139 2.09 2.06 -16.38
N ILE A 140 1.82 1.72 -15.11
CA ILE A 140 2.61 0.77 -14.33
C ILE A 140 2.50 -0.65 -14.91
N GLN A 141 1.31 -1.07 -15.36
CA GLN A 141 1.16 -2.37 -16.01
C GLN A 141 1.99 -2.43 -17.30
N LEU A 142 2.00 -1.38 -18.11
CA LEU A 142 2.83 -1.31 -19.31
C LEU A 142 4.35 -1.38 -18.99
N TYR A 143 4.77 -0.82 -17.85
CA TYR A 143 6.13 -1.02 -17.34
C TYR A 143 6.38 -2.49 -16.95
N ASN A 144 5.45 -3.12 -16.23
CA ASN A 144 5.56 -4.53 -15.83
C ASN A 144 5.56 -5.48 -17.05
N ASP A 145 4.86 -5.11 -18.13
CA ASP A 145 4.83 -5.84 -19.40
C ASP A 145 6.11 -5.64 -20.23
N GLY A 146 6.98 -4.69 -19.84
CA GLY A 146 8.24 -4.38 -20.53
C GLY A 146 8.12 -3.38 -21.69
N GLU A 147 6.95 -2.76 -21.87
CA GLU A 147 6.69 -1.75 -22.92
C GLU A 147 7.25 -0.37 -22.54
N ILE A 148 7.48 -0.12 -21.24
CA ILE A 148 8.02 1.13 -20.71
C ILE A 148 9.32 0.85 -19.96
N GLN A 149 10.33 1.70 -20.18
CA GLN A 149 11.60 1.62 -19.44
C GLN A 149 11.43 2.17 -18.02
N GLN A 150 12.14 1.57 -17.06
CA GLN A 150 12.14 2.02 -15.66
C GLN A 150 12.41 3.53 -15.52
N GLN A 151 13.35 4.07 -16.30
CA GLN A 151 13.68 5.50 -16.24
C GLN A 151 12.48 6.39 -16.61
N ARG A 152 11.68 6.00 -17.60
CA ARG A 152 10.49 6.78 -18.02
C ARG A 152 9.42 6.78 -16.91
N LEU A 153 9.21 5.62 -16.25
CA LEU A 153 8.33 5.52 -15.09
C LEU A 153 8.82 6.40 -13.92
N MET A 154 10.10 6.35 -13.61
CA MET A 154 10.72 7.19 -12.57
C MET A 154 10.59 8.69 -12.89
N ASP A 155 10.75 9.08 -14.15
CA ASP A 155 10.59 10.47 -14.59
C ASP A 155 9.13 10.94 -14.45
N LEU A 156 8.15 10.09 -14.78
CA LEU A 156 6.73 10.37 -14.53
C LEU A 156 6.47 10.55 -13.03
N PHE A 157 6.91 9.62 -12.18
CA PHE A 157 6.74 9.76 -10.73
C PHE A 157 7.36 11.05 -10.21
N LYS A 158 8.55 11.44 -10.66
CA LYS A 158 9.15 12.73 -10.27
C LYS A 158 8.31 13.93 -10.70
N LYS A 159 7.75 13.92 -11.92
CA LYS A 159 6.83 14.99 -12.35
C LYS A 159 5.63 15.11 -11.41
N LEU A 160 5.06 13.99 -10.95
CA LEU A 160 3.92 13.97 -10.04
C LEU A 160 4.30 14.42 -8.61
N ILE A 161 5.38 13.85 -8.07
CA ILE A 161 5.88 14.11 -6.71
C ILE A 161 6.30 15.57 -6.51
N TYR A 162 6.79 16.23 -7.56
CA TYR A 162 7.23 17.62 -7.51
C TYR A 162 6.26 18.60 -8.19
N ALA A 163 5.09 18.13 -8.64
CA ALA A 163 4.02 19.01 -9.09
C ALA A 163 3.52 19.92 -7.94
N PRO A 164 2.96 21.10 -8.24
CA PRO A 164 2.33 21.94 -7.24
C PRO A 164 1.27 21.17 -6.44
N VAL A 165 1.25 21.40 -5.13
CA VAL A 165 0.29 20.77 -4.22
C VAL A 165 -1.12 21.21 -4.59
N VAL A 166 -2.02 20.25 -4.71
CA VAL A 166 -3.47 20.45 -4.87
C VAL A 166 -4.18 20.21 -3.54
N GLU A 167 -5.42 20.67 -3.38
CA GLU A 167 -6.14 20.54 -2.10
C GLU A 167 -6.51 19.10 -1.72
N ASP A 168 -6.51 18.16 -2.69
CA ASP A 168 -6.80 16.73 -2.48
C ASP A 168 -5.51 15.91 -2.49
N ASP A 169 -5.14 15.35 -1.34
CA ASP A 169 -3.95 14.50 -1.13
C ASP A 169 -4.16 13.03 -1.54
N THR A 170 -5.38 12.67 -1.96
CA THR A 170 -5.73 11.29 -2.33
C THR A 170 -4.81 10.74 -3.43
N PHE A 171 -4.60 11.52 -4.50
CA PHE A 171 -3.78 11.07 -5.61
C PHE A 171 -2.29 10.99 -5.25
N ASP A 172 -1.79 11.95 -4.47
CA ASP A 172 -0.41 11.94 -3.97
C ASP A 172 -0.13 10.71 -3.08
N THR A 173 -1.10 10.35 -2.24
CA THR A 173 -1.07 9.13 -1.42
C THR A 173 -0.99 7.87 -2.28
N MET A 174 -1.71 7.83 -3.41
CA MET A 174 -1.63 6.72 -4.36
C MET A 174 -0.30 6.69 -5.13
N VAL A 175 0.28 7.86 -5.44
CA VAL A 175 1.59 7.97 -6.08
C VAL A 175 2.70 7.43 -5.17
N SER A 176 2.71 7.79 -3.88
CA SER A 176 3.71 7.26 -2.93
C SER A 176 3.61 5.74 -2.79
N ALA A 177 2.37 5.22 -2.75
CA ALA A 177 2.10 3.80 -2.74
C ALA A 177 2.61 3.09 -4.00
N ALA A 178 2.35 3.66 -5.17
CA ALA A 178 2.75 3.12 -6.45
C ALA A 178 4.28 3.01 -6.60
N VAL A 179 5.04 3.99 -6.11
CA VAL A 179 6.51 3.92 -6.08
C VAL A 179 6.98 2.70 -5.27
N CYS A 180 6.35 2.44 -4.13
CA CYS A 180 6.66 1.30 -3.27
C CYS A 180 6.26 -0.03 -3.93
N ASP A 181 5.08 -0.10 -4.55
CA ASP A 181 4.61 -1.29 -5.28
C ASP A 181 5.53 -1.65 -6.45
N CYS A 182 6.04 -0.64 -7.16
CA CYS A 182 7.01 -0.79 -8.25
C CYS A 182 8.44 -1.10 -7.79
N ARG A 183 8.70 -1.16 -6.47
CA ARG A 183 10.02 -1.50 -5.89
C ARG A 183 11.15 -0.54 -6.30
N LEU A 184 10.81 0.72 -6.56
CA LEU A 184 11.79 1.73 -6.99
C LEU A 184 12.56 2.29 -5.78
N PHE A 185 13.46 1.49 -5.22
CA PHE A 185 14.20 1.84 -3.99
C PHE A 185 14.92 3.19 -4.07
N SER A 186 15.49 3.53 -5.22
CA SER A 186 16.16 4.82 -5.44
C SER A 186 15.24 6.04 -5.29
N MET A 187 13.92 5.84 -5.29
CA MET A 187 12.92 6.91 -5.14
C MET A 187 12.38 7.06 -3.71
N LEU A 188 12.87 6.27 -2.74
CA LEU A 188 12.51 6.46 -1.33
C LEU A 188 12.75 7.91 -0.82
N PRO A 189 13.85 8.61 -1.21
CA PRO A 189 14.00 10.02 -0.86
C PRO A 189 12.93 10.93 -1.47
N ASP A 190 12.45 10.63 -2.68
CA ASP A 190 11.35 11.37 -3.32
C ASP A 190 10.02 11.12 -2.57
N VAL A 191 9.78 9.88 -2.10
CA VAL A 191 8.63 9.55 -1.25
C VAL A 191 8.73 10.24 0.11
N LYS A 192 9.90 10.26 0.74
CA LYS A 192 10.14 10.97 2.01
C LYS A 192 9.82 12.46 1.90
N TYR A 193 10.17 13.08 0.78
CA TYR A 193 9.80 14.46 0.49
C TYR A 193 8.27 14.66 0.53
N MET A 194 7.46 13.71 0.05
CA MET A 194 6.00 13.83 0.13
C MET A 194 5.50 13.88 1.57
N TYR A 195 6.05 13.03 2.45
CA TYR A 195 5.73 13.04 3.88
C TYR A 195 6.19 14.33 4.58
N ASP A 196 7.39 14.81 4.27
CA ASP A 196 7.95 16.02 4.90
C ASP A 196 7.17 17.30 4.56
N TYR A 197 6.39 17.26 3.48
CA TYR A 197 5.54 18.36 3.00
C TYR A 197 4.04 18.07 3.14
N ASP A 198 3.66 17.08 3.97
CA ASP A 198 2.26 16.77 4.31
C ASP A 198 1.38 16.50 3.09
N ARG A 199 1.94 15.80 2.08
CA ARG A 199 1.25 15.44 0.83
C ARG A 199 0.60 14.06 0.87
N VAL A 200 0.81 13.29 1.94
CA VAL A 200 0.34 11.91 2.05
C VAL A 200 -0.58 11.80 3.26
N ASP A 201 -1.78 11.27 3.05
CA ASP A 201 -2.69 10.94 4.14
C ASP A 201 -2.16 9.74 4.93
N GLU A 202 -1.44 10.02 6.02
CA GLU A 202 -0.89 9.01 6.92
C GLU A 202 -1.99 8.14 7.56
N SER A 203 -3.24 8.60 7.62
CA SER A 203 -4.36 7.83 8.16
C SER A 203 -4.78 6.69 7.22
N TYR A 204 -4.57 6.88 5.91
CA TYR A 204 -4.89 5.90 4.88
C TYR A 204 -3.71 4.96 4.60
N TYR A 205 -2.50 5.50 4.43
CA TYR A 205 -1.34 4.72 3.97
C TYR A 205 -0.29 4.41 5.04
N GLY A 206 -0.40 5.02 6.23
CA GLY A 206 0.59 4.91 7.29
C GLY A 206 1.75 5.90 7.15
N ASP A 207 2.70 5.82 8.07
CA ASP A 207 3.86 6.71 8.13
C ASP A 207 4.91 6.34 7.08
N TYR A 208 5.93 7.19 6.90
CA TYR A 208 7.03 6.88 5.97
C TYR A 208 7.70 5.52 6.25
N ALA A 209 7.75 5.07 7.51
CA ALA A 209 8.30 3.76 7.83
C ALA A 209 7.41 2.62 7.28
N ASP A 210 6.08 2.81 7.18
CA ASP A 210 5.20 1.87 6.47
C ASP A 210 5.52 1.79 4.96
N CYS A 211 5.90 2.90 4.32
CA CYS A 211 6.38 2.89 2.92
C CYS A 211 7.66 2.08 2.77
N VAL A 212 8.62 2.28 3.67
CA VAL A 212 9.88 1.54 3.67
C VAL A 212 9.65 0.05 3.92
N ASP A 213 8.78 -0.33 4.86
CA ASP A 213 8.39 -1.74 5.04
C ASP A 213 7.75 -2.31 3.76
N SER A 214 6.89 -1.51 3.12
CA SER A 214 6.10 -1.91 1.96
C SER A 214 6.94 -2.23 0.74
N ILE A 215 8.03 -1.51 0.50
CA ILE A 215 8.90 -1.72 -0.66
C ILE A 215 9.61 -3.09 -0.64
N PHE A 216 9.71 -3.74 0.53
CA PHE A 216 10.28 -5.08 0.68
C PHE A 216 9.21 -6.17 0.87
N ASN A 217 7.93 -5.81 0.92
CA ASN A 217 6.84 -6.75 1.18
C ASN A 217 6.27 -7.37 -0.11
N TYR A 218 6.58 -8.64 -0.37
CA TYR A 218 6.08 -9.44 -1.52
C TYR A 218 4.81 -10.25 -1.18
N GLY A 219 3.97 -9.74 -0.29
CA GLY A 219 2.72 -10.40 0.07
C GLY A 219 1.75 -10.50 -1.13
N PRO A 220 0.87 -11.52 -1.15
CA PRO A 220 -0.03 -11.81 -2.28
C PRO A 220 -1.06 -10.70 -2.57
N TYR A 221 -1.19 -9.73 -1.67
CA TYR A 221 -2.09 -8.58 -1.84
C TYR A 221 -1.48 -7.47 -2.72
N ARG A 222 -0.15 -7.45 -2.93
CA ARG A 222 0.53 -6.44 -3.76
C ARG A 222 0.82 -6.87 -5.20
N GLU A 223 0.56 -8.14 -5.55
CA GLU A 223 0.91 -8.71 -6.87
C GLU A 223 -0.24 -8.76 -7.88
N ARG A 224 -1.37 -8.08 -7.64
CA ARG A 224 -2.44 -8.04 -8.66
C ARG A 224 -2.12 -7.01 -9.74
N GLY A 225 -1.50 -7.49 -10.81
CA GLY A 225 -1.46 -6.78 -12.09
C GLY A 225 -2.86 -6.62 -12.70
N LEU A 226 -2.96 -5.70 -13.66
CA LEU A 226 -4.19 -5.52 -14.45
C LEU A 226 -4.34 -6.69 -15.42
N ASN A 227 -5.58 -7.02 -15.74
CA ASN A 227 -5.88 -8.08 -16.70
C ASN A 227 -6.76 -7.52 -17.81
N LYS A 228 -6.53 -8.01 -19.04
CA LYS A 228 -7.50 -7.76 -20.11
C LYS A 228 -8.84 -8.38 -19.74
N ILE A 229 -9.91 -7.63 -19.98
CA ILE A 229 -11.27 -8.09 -19.73
C ILE A 229 -11.58 -9.20 -20.71
N ASN A 230 -11.87 -10.39 -20.19
CA ASN A 230 -12.28 -11.54 -21.00
C ASN A 230 -13.79 -11.73 -21.06
N SER A 231 -14.52 -11.17 -20.08
CA SER A 231 -15.97 -11.30 -19.94
C SER A 231 -16.49 -10.15 -19.08
N ALA A 232 -17.11 -9.17 -19.72
CA ALA A 232 -17.79 -8.06 -19.04
C ALA A 232 -18.92 -8.59 -18.14
N ALA A 233 -19.58 -9.68 -18.56
CA ALA A 233 -20.63 -10.30 -17.79
C ALA A 233 -20.14 -10.88 -16.45
N ASP A 234 -19.02 -11.59 -16.45
CA ASP A 234 -18.46 -12.17 -15.22
C ASP A 234 -17.99 -11.11 -14.23
N MET A 235 -17.44 -10.00 -14.76
CA MET A 235 -17.06 -8.86 -13.93
C MET A 235 -18.28 -8.21 -13.28
N LEU A 236 -19.33 -7.92 -14.05
CA LEU A 236 -20.44 -7.06 -13.62
C LEU A 236 -21.56 -7.78 -12.85
N ARG A 237 -21.81 -9.07 -13.09
CA ARG A 237 -23.02 -9.75 -12.59
C ARG A 237 -23.21 -9.76 -11.07
N ASN A 238 -22.14 -9.60 -10.31
CA ASN A 238 -22.18 -9.57 -8.83
C ASN A 238 -22.09 -8.16 -8.25
N TRP A 239 -22.15 -7.12 -9.08
CA TRP A 239 -22.06 -5.74 -8.63
C TRP A 239 -23.29 -5.35 -7.80
N ALA A 240 -23.08 -4.42 -6.87
CA ALA A 240 -24.10 -3.98 -5.93
C ALA A 240 -25.34 -3.36 -6.59
N MET A 241 -25.23 -2.95 -7.85
CA MET A 241 -26.35 -2.42 -8.64
C MET A 241 -27.40 -3.48 -9.04
N PHE A 242 -27.07 -4.78 -8.94
CA PHE A 242 -27.99 -5.86 -9.31
C PHE A 242 -28.54 -6.61 -8.09
N ASP A 243 -29.81 -6.97 -8.17
CA ASP A 243 -30.47 -7.84 -7.21
C ASP A 243 -29.78 -9.21 -7.19
N GLN A 244 -29.27 -9.57 -6.01
CA GLN A 244 -28.60 -10.84 -5.82
C GLN A 244 -29.64 -11.93 -5.47
N PRO A 245 -29.55 -13.15 -6.03
CA PRO A 245 -30.46 -14.23 -5.69
C PRO A 245 -30.51 -14.45 -4.17
N THR A 246 -31.71 -14.58 -3.63
CA THR A 246 -31.99 -14.60 -2.18
C THR A 246 -31.31 -15.74 -1.39
N ASP A 247 -30.69 -16.71 -2.08
CA ASP A 247 -29.89 -17.80 -1.49
C ASP A 247 -28.47 -17.37 -1.03
N SER A 248 -28.12 -16.10 -1.19
CA SER A 248 -26.82 -15.54 -0.81
C SER A 248 -26.59 -15.42 0.72
N LYS A 249 -27.59 -15.76 1.56
CA LYS A 249 -27.40 -15.91 3.02
C LYS A 249 -26.28 -16.90 3.37
N SER A 250 -26.06 -17.93 2.55
CA SER A 250 -24.98 -18.90 2.77
C SER A 250 -23.56 -18.31 2.59
N LYS A 251 -23.37 -17.38 1.63
CA LYS A 251 -22.07 -16.74 1.37
C LYS A 251 -21.75 -15.62 2.37
N LYS A 252 -22.74 -14.85 2.83
CA LYS A 252 -22.54 -13.85 3.90
C LYS A 252 -22.20 -14.51 5.24
N ASP A 253 -22.82 -15.64 5.57
CA ASP A 253 -22.47 -16.40 6.78
C ASP A 253 -21.11 -17.10 6.67
N ALA A 254 -20.72 -17.57 5.48
CA ALA A 254 -19.41 -18.15 5.23
C ALA A 254 -18.30 -17.10 5.36
N THR A 255 -18.44 -15.95 4.69
CA THR A 255 -17.47 -14.84 4.77
C THR A 255 -17.35 -14.26 6.17
N LYS A 256 -18.46 -14.13 6.91
CA LYS A 256 -18.43 -13.69 8.31
C LYS A 256 -17.77 -14.71 9.24
N LYS A 257 -18.04 -16.01 9.07
CA LYS A 257 -17.36 -17.08 9.82
C LYS A 257 -15.88 -17.17 9.49
N ASP A 258 -15.50 -16.91 8.24
CA ASP A 258 -14.10 -16.92 7.82
C ASP A 258 -13.38 -15.68 8.34
N PHE A 259 -14.00 -14.49 8.32
CA PHE A 259 -13.49 -13.29 8.99
C PHE A 259 -13.38 -13.49 10.50
N GLU A 260 -14.39 -14.08 11.16
CA GLU A 260 -14.34 -14.40 12.58
C GLU A 260 -13.24 -15.42 12.88
N LYS A 261 -13.01 -16.42 12.02
CA LYS A 261 -11.89 -17.37 12.15
C LYS A 261 -10.53 -16.70 11.96
N ILE A 262 -10.40 -15.79 10.99
CA ILE A 262 -9.16 -15.04 10.75
C ILE A 262 -8.89 -14.13 11.95
N LEU A 263 -9.89 -13.39 12.42
CA LEU A 263 -9.82 -12.54 13.60
C LEU A 263 -9.51 -13.37 14.86
N HIS A 264 -10.14 -14.52 15.06
CA HIS A 264 -9.83 -15.43 16.17
C HIS A 264 -8.42 -16.02 16.05
N LYS A 265 -7.92 -16.32 14.84
CA LYS A 265 -6.55 -16.77 14.64
C LYS A 265 -5.55 -15.65 14.92
N MET A 266 -5.81 -14.43 14.46
CA MET A 266 -4.98 -13.26 14.76
C MET A 266 -4.95 -13.00 16.26
N ILE A 267 -6.12 -12.94 16.91
CA ILE A 267 -6.25 -12.79 18.36
C ILE A 267 -5.55 -13.95 19.09
N ALA A 268 -5.74 -15.20 18.68
CA ALA A 268 -5.12 -16.36 19.33
C ALA A 268 -3.60 -16.42 19.13
N SER A 269 -3.08 -15.97 17.98
CA SER A 269 -1.63 -15.85 17.73
C SER A 269 -1.01 -14.76 18.60
N ALA A 270 -1.70 -13.63 18.75
CA ALA A 270 -1.27 -12.51 19.57
C ALA A 270 -1.44 -12.77 21.08
N GLN A 271 -2.45 -13.56 21.45
CA GLN A 271 -2.77 -13.94 22.83
C GLN A 271 -2.07 -15.22 23.30
N GLN A 272 -1.26 -15.90 22.47
CA GLN A 272 -0.45 -16.98 23.02
C GLN A 272 0.43 -16.37 24.11
N PRO A 273 0.18 -16.67 25.40
CA PRO A 273 1.20 -16.43 26.38
C PRO A 273 2.35 -17.27 25.86
N VAL A 274 3.53 -16.68 25.68
CA VAL A 274 4.75 -17.48 25.61
C VAL A 274 4.60 -18.45 26.77
N LYS A 275 4.39 -19.74 26.50
CA LYS A 275 4.36 -20.75 27.55
C LYS A 275 5.76 -20.67 28.12
N THR A 276 5.92 -19.85 29.15
CA THR A 276 7.11 -19.87 29.97
C THR A 276 7.01 -21.23 30.62
N GLU A 277 7.69 -22.23 30.06
CA GLU A 277 7.97 -23.45 30.80
C GLU A 277 8.43 -23.01 32.19
N LYS A 278 7.85 -23.61 33.24
CA LYS A 278 8.26 -23.26 34.59
C LYS A 278 9.72 -23.66 34.73
N ILE A 279 10.63 -22.70 34.60
CA ILE A 279 12.07 -22.92 34.73
C ILE A 279 12.37 -23.03 36.23
N TYR A 280 12.69 -24.23 36.68
CA TYR A 280 13.06 -24.48 38.06
C TYR A 280 14.51 -24.05 38.33
N PRO A 281 14.88 -23.69 39.56
CA PRO A 281 16.19 -23.13 39.89
C PRO A 281 17.40 -23.95 39.40
N ASN A 282 17.25 -25.26 39.25
CA ASN A 282 18.33 -26.15 38.81
C ASN A 282 18.31 -26.48 37.31
N ASP A 283 17.30 -26.03 36.56
CA ASP A 283 17.16 -26.32 35.14
C ASP A 283 18.26 -25.64 34.31
N PRO A 284 18.63 -26.21 33.15
CA PRO A 284 19.50 -25.52 32.21
C PRO A 284 18.93 -24.15 31.86
N CYS A 285 19.78 -23.14 31.86
CA CYS A 285 19.36 -21.79 31.50
C CYS A 285 18.84 -21.77 30.05
N PRO A 286 17.59 -21.30 29.81
CA PRO A 286 16.99 -21.32 28.47
C PRO A 286 17.67 -20.37 27.48
N TYR A 287 18.53 -19.48 27.98
CA TYR A 287 19.33 -18.54 27.21
C TYR A 287 20.70 -19.12 26.77
N GLY A 288 20.88 -20.45 26.81
CA GLY A 288 22.03 -21.12 26.19
C GLY A 288 23.38 -21.00 26.92
N SER A 289 23.42 -20.44 28.13
CA SER A 289 24.68 -20.20 28.87
C SER A 289 25.42 -21.47 29.39
N GLY A 290 24.83 -22.65 29.23
CA GLY A 290 25.35 -23.92 29.78
C GLY A 290 25.31 -24.06 31.31
N LYS A 291 24.79 -23.05 32.04
CA LYS A 291 24.70 -23.03 33.51
C LYS A 291 23.27 -23.25 34.00
N LYS A 292 23.11 -23.70 35.26
CA LYS A 292 21.79 -23.80 35.94
C LYS A 292 21.13 -22.42 36.08
N TYR A 293 19.81 -22.33 35.92
CA TYR A 293 19.02 -21.08 35.91
C TYR A 293 19.28 -20.20 37.14
N LYS A 294 19.37 -20.79 38.34
CA LYS A 294 19.69 -20.05 39.58
C LYS A 294 21.05 -19.35 39.57
N LYS A 295 22.02 -19.91 38.85
CA LYS A 295 23.39 -19.38 38.73
C LYS A 295 23.55 -18.45 37.52
N CYS A 296 22.54 -18.33 36.66
CA CYS A 296 22.59 -17.50 35.47
C CYS A 296 21.63 -16.31 35.52
N CYS A 297 20.34 -16.52 35.79
CA CYS A 297 19.31 -15.48 35.63
C CYS A 297 18.57 -15.14 36.94
N MET A 298 18.47 -16.07 37.90
CA MET A 298 17.67 -15.86 39.12
C MET A 298 18.25 -14.79 40.07
N ASN A 299 19.58 -14.64 40.12
CA ASN A 299 20.29 -13.75 41.04
C ASN A 299 20.90 -12.50 40.36
N LYS A 300 20.44 -12.11 39.16
CA LYS A 300 20.95 -10.89 38.50
C LYS A 300 20.13 -9.65 38.93
N ALA A 301 20.81 -8.49 38.94
CA ALA A 301 20.22 -7.18 39.18
C ALA A 301 19.02 -6.89 38.24
N ALA A 302 18.11 -6.01 38.67
CA ALA A 302 16.87 -5.67 37.95
C ALA A 302 17.11 -5.33 36.48
N ASP A 303 18.16 -4.57 36.17
CA ASP A 303 18.58 -4.17 34.83
C ASP A 303 18.80 -5.36 33.87
N LYS A 304 19.28 -6.49 34.41
CA LYS A 304 19.55 -7.70 33.63
C LYS A 304 18.32 -8.58 33.42
N LYS A 305 17.26 -8.39 34.22
CA LYS A 305 15.94 -8.98 33.97
C LYS A 305 15.18 -8.17 32.93
N GLU A 306 15.25 -6.84 33.01
CA GLU A 306 14.65 -5.95 32.02
C GLU A 306 15.27 -6.14 30.64
N GLU A 307 16.60 -6.28 30.54
CA GLU A 307 17.27 -6.60 29.27
C GLU A 307 16.80 -7.92 28.65
N LEU A 308 16.45 -8.92 29.47
CA LEU A 308 15.90 -10.20 29.02
C LEU A 308 14.45 -10.08 28.55
N THR A 309 13.64 -9.26 29.23
CA THR A 309 12.26 -8.95 28.80
C THR A 309 12.27 -8.22 27.45
N MET A 310 13.09 -7.19 27.30
CA MET A 310 13.26 -6.47 26.03
C MET A 310 13.78 -7.38 24.91
N ALA A 311 14.61 -8.39 25.23
CA ALA A 311 15.07 -9.36 24.25
C ALA A 311 13.96 -10.33 23.78
N ALA A 312 13.02 -10.69 24.66
CA ALA A 312 11.87 -11.52 24.31
C ALA A 312 10.84 -10.75 23.46
N ASP A 313 10.61 -9.47 23.77
CA ASP A 313 9.72 -8.60 23.01
C ASP A 313 10.27 -8.29 21.61
N ARG A 314 11.61 -8.22 21.45
CA ARG A 314 12.28 -7.96 20.17
C ARG A 314 11.77 -8.85 19.03
N LYS A 315 11.60 -10.16 19.26
CA LYS A 315 11.15 -11.09 18.21
C LYS A 315 9.74 -10.78 17.73
N LYS A 316 8.83 -10.51 18.69
CA LYS A 316 7.44 -10.16 18.37
C LYS A 316 7.37 -8.82 17.63
N TRP A 317 8.21 -7.87 18.01
CA TRP A 317 8.10 -6.49 17.56
C TRP A 317 8.81 -6.20 16.23
N LEU A 318 9.66 -7.13 15.79
CA LEU A 318 10.30 -7.16 14.47
C LEU A 318 9.59 -8.10 13.48
N GLU A 319 8.42 -8.67 13.82
CA GLU A 319 7.71 -9.59 12.93
C GLU A 319 7.38 -8.95 11.57
N SER A 320 7.09 -7.64 11.56
CA SER A 320 6.82 -6.87 10.34
C SER A 320 8.04 -6.19 9.75
N TYR A 321 9.21 -6.27 10.41
CA TYR A 321 10.43 -5.68 9.89
C TYR A 321 10.90 -6.45 8.66
N PRO A 322 11.34 -5.77 7.58
CA PRO A 322 11.77 -6.43 6.34
C PRO A 322 13.11 -7.15 6.53
N GLU A 323 13.06 -8.40 7.01
CA GLU A 323 14.24 -9.24 7.19
C GLU A 323 14.57 -10.04 5.92
N ASP A 324 15.86 -10.18 5.66
CA ASP A 324 16.38 -11.15 4.70
C ASP A 324 15.92 -12.56 5.05
N PRO A 325 15.20 -13.26 4.14
CA PRO A 325 14.86 -14.64 4.35
C PRO A 325 16.13 -15.50 4.27
N GLY A 326 16.12 -16.64 4.98
CA GLY A 326 17.20 -17.63 4.88
C GLY A 326 17.39 -18.21 3.47
N CYS A 327 16.39 -18.05 2.59
CA CYS A 327 16.45 -18.39 1.17
C CYS A 327 15.91 -17.21 0.36
N ARG A 328 16.74 -16.63 -0.52
CA ARG A 328 16.35 -15.51 -1.38
C ARG A 328 15.60 -16.00 -2.62
N ILE A 329 14.68 -15.17 -3.09
CA ILE A 329 13.88 -15.37 -4.29
C ILE A 329 14.46 -14.48 -5.38
N GLU A 330 14.66 -15.04 -6.57
CA GLU A 330 15.16 -14.29 -7.72
C GLU A 330 14.19 -13.15 -8.09
N GLY A 331 14.74 -11.97 -8.40
CA GLY A 331 13.95 -10.76 -8.70
C GLY A 331 13.48 -9.98 -7.46
N HIS A 332 13.61 -10.53 -6.25
CA HIS A 332 13.30 -9.79 -5.03
C HIS A 332 14.50 -8.95 -4.58
N ILE A 333 14.21 -7.78 -4.02
CA ILE A 333 15.19 -6.92 -3.34
C ILE A 333 15.10 -7.10 -1.83
N TYR A 334 16.22 -6.94 -1.15
CA TYR A 334 16.36 -7.10 0.29
C TYR A 334 17.11 -5.93 0.90
N LEU A 335 16.88 -5.64 2.19
CA LEU A 335 17.58 -4.54 2.87
C LEU A 335 19.10 -4.67 2.76
N SER A 336 19.62 -5.89 2.86
CA SER A 336 21.06 -6.12 2.80
C SER A 336 21.68 -5.99 1.41
N ASP A 337 20.87 -5.78 0.36
CA ASP A 337 21.36 -5.39 -0.97
C ASP A 337 21.79 -3.91 -0.98
N PHE A 338 21.28 -3.11 -0.04
CA PHE A 338 21.50 -1.66 0.03
C PHE A 338 22.26 -1.23 1.29
N TYR A 339 22.10 -1.95 2.39
CA TYR A 339 22.63 -1.58 3.69
C TYR A 339 23.48 -2.71 4.28
N ASP A 340 24.58 -2.35 4.95
CA ASP A 340 25.33 -3.34 5.69
C ASP A 340 24.61 -3.78 6.97
N ARG A 341 25.12 -4.88 7.54
CA ARG A 341 24.58 -5.47 8.76
C ARG A 341 24.56 -4.49 9.94
N GLU A 342 25.53 -3.59 10.05
CA GLU A 342 25.59 -2.69 11.19
C GLU A 342 24.54 -1.58 11.11
N ALA A 343 24.27 -1.08 9.92
CA ALA A 343 23.17 -0.16 9.63
C ALA A 343 21.82 -0.82 9.93
N ILE A 344 21.57 -2.01 9.39
CA ILE A 344 20.33 -2.78 9.63
C ILE A 344 20.11 -3.04 11.13
N GLU A 345 21.14 -3.45 11.88
CA GLU A 345 20.99 -3.67 13.32
C GLU A 345 20.74 -2.38 14.11
N THR A 346 21.28 -1.25 13.66
CA THR A 346 21.00 0.06 14.27
C THR A 346 19.57 0.49 13.98
N ASP A 347 19.14 0.34 12.74
CA ASP A 347 17.78 0.66 12.30
C ASP A 347 16.73 -0.22 13.01
N LYS A 348 16.98 -1.53 13.19
CA LYS A 348 16.11 -2.40 14.02
C LYS A 348 15.89 -1.84 15.43
N LEU A 349 16.89 -1.21 16.05
CA LEU A 349 16.73 -0.60 17.38
C LEU A 349 15.83 0.65 17.29
N VAL A 350 16.03 1.49 16.29
CA VAL A 350 15.18 2.67 16.06
C VAL A 350 13.74 2.26 15.74
N TYR A 351 13.55 1.27 14.87
CA TYR A 351 12.24 0.67 14.52
C TYR A 351 11.54 0.08 15.74
N LEU A 352 12.27 -0.65 16.59
CA LEU A 352 11.74 -1.17 17.84
C LEU A 352 11.21 -0.05 18.74
N ALA A 353 11.89 1.09 18.80
CA ALA A 353 11.45 2.24 19.57
C ALA A 353 10.24 2.96 18.94
N LEU A 354 10.36 3.34 17.67
CA LEU A 354 9.54 4.38 17.06
C LEU A 354 8.35 3.85 16.25
N LYS A 355 8.47 2.68 15.59
CA LYS A 355 7.43 2.18 14.68
C LYS A 355 6.06 2.19 15.35
N HIS A 356 5.12 2.88 14.72
CA HIS A 356 3.73 2.88 15.15
C HIS A 356 3.15 1.46 14.98
N ARG A 357 2.46 0.98 16.01
CA ARG A 357 1.82 -0.35 16.00
C ARG A 357 0.38 -0.19 16.43
N ALA A 358 -0.56 -0.70 15.62
CA ALA A 358 -1.96 -0.77 16.00
C ALA A 358 -2.12 -1.80 17.13
N GLU A 359 -2.26 -1.33 18.38
CA GLU A 359 -2.40 -2.20 19.55
C GLU A 359 -3.88 -2.52 19.81
N PHE A 360 -4.22 -3.82 19.85
CA PHE A 360 -5.50 -4.27 20.41
C PHE A 360 -5.61 -3.77 21.86
N ILE A 361 -6.81 -3.36 22.30
CA ILE A 361 -7.07 -2.78 23.63
C ILE A 361 -6.53 -3.68 24.76
N THR A 362 -6.55 -5.00 24.58
CA THR A 362 -6.08 -6.00 25.54
C THR A 362 -4.56 -6.19 25.58
N MET A 363 -3.82 -5.54 24.69
CA MET A 363 -2.36 -5.67 24.53
C MET A 363 -1.62 -4.33 24.61
N ARG A 364 -2.30 -3.25 25.01
CA ARG A 364 -1.69 -1.93 25.09
C ARG A 364 -0.60 -1.88 26.15
N GLU A 365 0.59 -1.45 25.75
CA GLU A 365 1.64 -1.11 26.72
C GLU A 365 1.14 0.05 27.61
N THR A 366 1.50 0.06 28.89
CA THR A 366 1.33 1.27 29.69
C THR A 366 2.25 2.36 29.15
N GLN A 367 1.90 3.64 29.36
CA GLN A 367 2.76 4.75 28.93
C GLN A 367 4.17 4.65 29.53
N GLU A 368 4.28 4.19 30.78
CA GLU A 368 5.57 3.96 31.43
C GLU A 368 6.39 2.87 30.73
N GLN A 369 5.76 1.74 30.36
CA GLN A 369 6.43 0.67 29.61
C GLN A 369 6.91 1.15 28.24
N LYS A 370 6.06 1.91 27.54
CA LYS A 370 6.36 2.50 26.23
C LYS A 370 7.54 3.46 26.29
N ILE A 371 7.57 4.38 27.27
CA ILE A 371 8.66 5.32 27.50
C ILE A 371 9.97 4.56 27.81
N LYS A 372 9.92 3.58 28.72
CA LYS A 372 11.08 2.77 29.09
C LYS A 372 11.68 2.02 27.89
N ARG A 373 10.84 1.32 27.13
CA ARG A 373 11.24 0.57 25.93
C ARG A 373 11.85 1.49 24.87
N ARG A 374 11.19 2.61 24.55
CA ARG A 374 11.68 3.60 23.59
C ARG A 374 13.05 4.12 23.98
N THR A 375 13.20 4.55 25.23
CA THR A 375 14.46 5.08 25.77
C THR A 375 15.58 4.06 25.69
N TYR A 376 15.31 2.82 26.10
CA TYR A 376 16.29 1.72 26.07
C TYR A 376 16.82 1.47 24.66
N TYR A 377 15.95 1.33 23.66
CA TYR A 377 16.38 1.05 22.29
C TYR A 377 17.05 2.25 21.63
N LEU A 378 16.55 3.47 21.84
CA LEU A 378 17.17 4.68 21.28
C LEU A 378 18.54 4.97 21.87
N LEU A 379 18.78 4.70 23.17
CA LEU A 379 20.12 4.78 23.76
C LEU A 379 21.08 3.74 23.17
N LYS A 380 20.62 2.52 22.92
CA LYS A 380 21.43 1.50 22.22
C LYS A 380 21.72 1.90 20.77
N ALA A 381 20.75 2.46 20.07
CA ALA A 381 20.95 3.00 18.71
C ALA A 381 21.95 4.16 18.73
N PHE A 382 21.86 5.07 19.70
CA PHE A 382 22.79 6.17 19.89
C PHE A 382 24.23 5.72 20.10
N SER A 383 24.48 4.71 20.94
CA SER A 383 25.82 4.16 21.13
C SER A 383 26.43 3.69 19.80
N ARG A 384 25.65 2.95 19.00
CA ARG A 384 26.08 2.45 17.67
C ARG A 384 26.31 3.59 16.68
N TYR A 385 25.41 4.57 16.65
CA TYR A 385 25.51 5.78 15.84
C TYR A 385 26.80 6.56 16.12
N VAL A 386 27.12 6.77 17.40
CA VAL A 386 28.35 7.46 17.84
C VAL A 386 29.61 6.68 17.45
N GLU A 387 29.63 5.37 17.69
CA GLU A 387 30.75 4.49 17.30
C GLU A 387 31.01 4.56 15.79
N ARG A 388 29.95 4.45 14.99
CA ARG A 388 30.01 4.53 13.53
C ARG A 388 30.50 5.89 13.04
N CYS A 389 29.92 6.97 13.55
CA CYS A 389 30.32 8.33 13.17
C CYS A 389 31.80 8.60 13.47
N LYS A 390 32.32 8.09 14.59
CA LYS A 390 33.74 8.23 14.95
C LYS A 390 34.64 7.36 14.07
N ALA A 391 34.23 6.13 13.77
CA ALA A 391 35.01 5.20 12.96
C ALA A 391 35.21 5.70 11.53
N GLU A 392 34.25 6.43 10.99
CA GLU A 392 34.24 6.90 9.60
C GLU A 392 34.41 8.42 9.42
N ASP A 393 34.70 9.15 10.49
CA ASP A 393 34.79 10.63 10.49
C ASP A 393 33.56 11.30 9.84
N ILE A 394 32.37 10.78 10.13
CA ILE A 394 31.10 11.38 9.70
C ILE A 394 30.86 12.61 10.57
N ARG A 395 30.50 13.75 9.97
CA ARG A 395 30.40 15.05 10.67
C ARG A 395 29.03 15.68 10.63
N THR A 396 28.14 15.28 9.72
CA THR A 396 26.77 15.82 9.65
C THR A 396 25.72 14.72 9.76
N PHE A 397 24.48 15.08 10.11
CA PHE A 397 23.35 14.14 10.05
C PHE A 397 23.16 13.59 8.63
N ARG A 398 23.22 14.48 7.63
CA ARG A 398 23.04 14.12 6.21
C ARG A 398 24.07 13.09 5.73
N GLU A 399 25.34 13.26 6.06
CA GLU A 399 26.38 12.29 5.68
C GLU A 399 26.15 10.89 6.26
N TYR A 400 25.53 10.79 7.44
CA TYR A 400 25.11 9.52 8.01
C TYR A 400 23.86 9.00 7.30
N ASP A 401 22.86 9.86 7.15
CA ASP A 401 21.54 9.49 6.63
C ASP A 401 21.59 9.00 5.19
N ASP A 402 22.39 9.65 4.33
CA ASP A 402 22.60 9.26 2.95
C ASP A 402 23.22 7.86 2.80
N LYS A 403 23.79 7.28 3.87
CA LYS A 403 24.47 5.97 3.85
C LYS A 403 23.79 4.89 4.67
N TYR A 404 23.23 5.24 5.83
CA TYR A 404 22.94 4.28 6.88
C TYR A 404 21.52 4.34 7.44
N SER A 405 20.77 5.40 7.17
CA SER A 405 19.40 5.53 7.67
C SER A 405 18.42 4.81 6.75
N ILE A 406 17.47 4.07 7.32
CA ILE A 406 16.53 3.22 6.58
C ILE A 406 15.09 3.72 6.80
N HIS A 407 14.54 3.59 8.02
CA HIS A 407 13.16 3.99 8.32
C HIS A 407 13.04 5.42 8.86
N TYR A 408 14.06 5.88 9.58
CA TYR A 408 14.05 7.18 10.26
C TYR A 408 15.39 7.87 10.07
N THR A 409 15.38 9.17 9.80
CA THR A 409 16.61 9.97 9.75
C THR A 409 17.21 10.12 11.15
N SER A 410 18.53 10.32 11.19
CA SER A 410 19.25 10.48 12.44
C SER A 410 18.76 11.67 13.26
N ALA A 411 18.48 12.79 12.61
CA ALA A 411 17.90 13.97 13.26
C ALA A 411 16.54 13.68 13.92
N GLU A 412 15.65 12.97 13.23
CA GLU A 412 14.30 12.64 13.73
C GLU A 412 14.36 11.78 15.00
N TRP A 413 15.03 10.63 14.96
CA TRP A 413 15.02 9.72 16.11
C TRP A 413 15.87 10.23 17.28
N LEU A 414 16.92 11.03 17.03
CA LEU A 414 17.67 11.70 18.09
C LEU A 414 16.84 12.76 18.79
N ASN A 415 16.00 13.50 18.06
CA ASN A 415 15.07 14.45 18.66
C ASN A 415 14.07 13.74 19.59
N TYR A 416 13.51 12.60 19.18
CA TYR A 416 12.67 11.76 20.04
C TYR A 416 13.41 11.28 21.29
N LEU A 417 14.68 10.86 21.16
CA LEU A 417 15.50 10.47 22.32
C LEU A 417 15.68 11.64 23.29
N ILE A 418 16.01 12.84 22.79
CA ILE A 418 16.18 14.04 23.61
C ILE A 418 14.91 14.34 24.41
N GLN A 419 13.75 14.32 23.77
CA GLN A 419 12.46 14.55 24.44
C GLN A 419 12.19 13.53 25.55
N LEU A 420 12.45 12.24 25.31
CA LEU A 420 12.27 11.18 26.30
C LEU A 420 13.21 11.34 27.50
N LEU A 421 14.47 11.73 27.26
CA LEU A 421 15.45 11.96 28.32
C LEU A 421 15.09 13.18 29.18
N GLU A 422 14.52 14.23 28.57
CA GLU A 422 13.98 15.40 29.27
C GLU A 422 12.78 15.03 30.15
N GLU A 423 11.81 14.30 29.60
CA GLU A 423 10.62 13.83 30.31
C GLU A 423 10.98 12.99 31.55
N GLN A 424 12.00 12.11 31.41
CA GLN A 424 12.47 11.25 32.49
C GLN A 424 13.52 11.90 33.41
N LYS A 425 13.94 13.13 33.12
CA LYS A 425 14.98 13.87 33.87
C LYS A 425 16.34 13.15 33.94
N LEU A 426 16.70 12.44 32.88
CA LEU A 426 17.97 11.70 32.74
C LEU A 426 19.09 12.65 32.28
N SER A 427 19.57 13.48 33.22
CA SER A 427 20.45 14.62 32.92
C SER A 427 21.85 14.27 32.37
N ALA A 428 22.40 13.10 32.71
CA ALA A 428 23.73 12.71 32.26
C ALA A 428 23.70 12.29 30.78
N GLU A 429 22.78 11.39 30.44
CA GLU A 429 22.52 10.92 29.08
C GLU A 429 22.07 12.07 28.18
N LEU A 430 21.17 12.94 28.67
CA LEU A 430 20.72 14.11 27.93
C LEU A 430 21.88 15.03 27.54
N LYS A 431 22.82 15.26 28.47
CA LYS A 431 24.00 16.09 28.21
C LYS A 431 24.91 15.45 27.18
N GLU A 432 25.11 14.14 27.25
CA GLU A 432 25.90 13.37 26.28
C GLU A 432 25.31 13.47 24.88
N VAL A 433 24.02 13.15 24.72
CA VAL A 433 23.32 13.19 23.43
C VAL A 433 23.35 14.61 22.86
N LYS A 434 22.96 15.62 23.64
CA LYS A 434 22.99 17.02 23.18
C LYS A 434 24.39 17.49 22.81
N SER A 435 25.42 17.09 23.56
CA SER A 435 26.80 17.47 23.24
C SER A 435 27.29 16.81 21.96
N PHE A 436 26.85 15.59 21.65
CA PHE A 436 27.21 14.92 20.41
C PHE A 436 26.49 15.53 19.20
N CYS A 437 25.22 15.90 19.36
CA CYS A 437 24.43 16.57 18.33
C CYS A 437 24.86 18.03 18.11
N ALA A 438 25.39 18.70 19.14
CA ALA A 438 25.90 20.06 19.07
C ALA A 438 27.18 20.12 18.22
N GLY A 439 27.00 20.22 16.90
CA GLY A 439 28.10 20.30 15.93
C GLY A 439 27.88 19.49 14.65
N ARG A 440 26.67 18.98 14.41
CA ARG A 440 26.32 18.10 13.27
C ARG A 440 25.13 18.59 12.48
#